data_AF-T0RPF3-F1
#
_entry.id   AF-T0RPF3-F1
#
_cell.length_a   1.000
_cell.length_b   1.000
_cell.length_c   1.000
_cell.angle_alpha   90.00
_cell.angle_beta   90.00
_cell.angle_gamma   90.00
#
_symmetry.space_group_name_H-M   'P 1'
#
loop_
_entity.id
_entity.type
_entity.pdbx_description
1 polymer ?
#
loop_
_entity_poly.entity_id
_entity_poly.type
_entity_poly.pdbx_seq_one_letter_code
_entity_poly.pdbx_strand_id
1 'polypeptide(L)'
;MKVTHIVASMMTILALLFIFAPIFRKREVEKTKLEREYFSLLEKYKSNNSSEILDEIITLGIKLFKINDREQVKNLIEEDLTKLGA
;
A
#
# COMPACT_ATOMS: atom_id res chain seq x y z
N MET A 1 -45.12 1.45 6.87
CA MET A 1 -44.03 1.02 5.97
C MET A 1 -44.17 -0.48 5.72
N LYS A 2 -44.35 -0.90 4.47
CA LYS A 2 -44.49 -2.33 4.14
C LYS A 2 -43.10 -2.98 4.10
N VAL A 3 -42.99 -4.21 4.62
CA VAL A 3 -41.77 -5.03 4.67
C VAL A 3 -41.02 -5.06 3.33
N THR A 4 -41.76 -4.98 2.21
CA THR A 4 -41.22 -4.91 0.85
C THR A 4 -40.25 -3.75 0.61
N HIS A 5 -40.45 -2.58 1.24
CA HIS A 5 -39.50 -1.46 1.12
C HIS A 5 -38.21 -1.70 1.90
N ILE A 6 -38.29 -2.42 3.03
CA ILE A 6 -37.12 -2.77 3.84
C ILE A 6 -36.26 -3.78 3.08
N VAL A 7 -36.89 -4.81 2.50
CA VAL A 7 -36.20 -5.82 1.68
C VAL A 7 -35.58 -5.18 0.43
N ALA A 8 -36.30 -4.29 -0.25
CA ALA A 8 -35.77 -3.56 -1.41
C ALA A 8 -34.56 -2.69 -1.05
N SER A 9 -34.60 -1.98 0.08
CA SER A 9 -33.48 -1.17 0.59
C SER A 9 -32.26 -2.03 0.95
N MET A 10 -32.47 -3.19 1.57
CA MET A 10 -31.38 -4.12 1.89
C MET A 10 -30.73 -4.68 0.63
N MET A 11 -31.54 -5.03 -0.38
CA MET A 11 -31.04 -5.55 -1.66
C MET A 11 -30.24 -4.49 -2.46
N THR A 12 -30.66 -3.22 -2.44
CA THR A 12 -29.91 -2.16 -3.12
C THR A 12 -28.58 -1.87 -2.44
N ILE A 13 -28.52 -1.89 -1.11
CA ILE A 13 -27.26 -1.76 -0.36
C ILE A 13 -26.31 -2.92 -0.67
N LEU A 14 -26.82 -4.16 -0.69
CA LEU A 14 -26.02 -5.34 -1.07
C LEU A 14 -25.48 -5.25 -2.50
N ALA A 15 -26.31 -4.83 -3.45
CA ALA A 15 -25.88 -4.65 -4.84
C ALA A 15 -24.78 -3.59 -4.96
N LEU A 16 -24.90 -2.47 -4.24
CA LEU A 16 -23.85 -1.45 -4.15
C LEU A 16 -22.55 -2.03 -3.59
N LEU A 17 -22.61 -2.77 -2.47
CA LEU A 17 -21.43 -3.39 -1.88
C LEU A 17 -20.75 -4.36 -2.84
N PHE A 18 -21.52 -5.16 -3.60
CA PHE A 18 -20.96 -6.08 -4.59
C PHE A 18 -20.24 -5.37 -5.74
N ILE A 19 -20.71 -4.18 -6.15
CA ILE A 19 -20.07 -3.37 -7.20
C ILE A 19 -18.78 -2.72 -6.67
N PHE A 20 -18.80 -2.22 -5.44
CA PHE A 20 -17.65 -1.51 -4.87
C PHE A 20 -16.58 -2.44 -4.28
N ALA A 21 -16.96 -3.62 -3.76
CA ALA A 21 -16.03 -4.62 -3.22
C ALA A 21 -14.84 -4.97 -4.13
N PRO A 22 -15.02 -5.27 -5.45
CA PRO A 22 -13.88 -5.54 -6.33
C PRO A 22 -12.97 -4.33 -6.53
N ILE A 23 -13.52 -3.11 -6.45
CA ILE A 23 -12.74 -1.87 -6.57
C ILE A 23 -11.82 -1.71 -5.36
N PHE A 24 -12.36 -1.88 -4.15
CA PHE A 24 -11.56 -1.85 -2.93
C PHE A 24 -10.49 -2.94 -2.92
N ARG A 25 -10.85 -4.17 -3.31
CA ARG A 25 -9.92 -5.29 -3.40
C ARG A 25 -8.77 -5.04 -4.37
N LYS A 26 -9.01 -4.44 -5.54
CA LYS A 26 -7.94 -4.09 -6.50
C LYS A 26 -6.93 -3.10 -5.90
N ARG A 27 -7.41 -2.09 -5.18
CA ARG A 27 -6.55 -1.08 -4.55
C ARG A 27 -5.70 -1.67 -3.43
N GLU A 28 -6.26 -2.59 -2.65
CA GLU A 28 -5.50 -3.32 -1.63
C GLU A 28 -4.42 -4.19 -2.26
N VAL A 29 -4.73 -4.93 -3.33
CA VAL A 29 -3.75 -5.77 -4.03
C VAL A 29 -2.59 -4.94 -4.58
N GLU A 30 -2.87 -3.77 -5.17
CA GLU A 30 -1.82 -2.86 -5.64
C GLU A 30 -0.95 -2.34 -4.49
N LYS A 31 -1.55 -1.95 -3.37
CA LYS A 31 -0.82 -1.51 -2.17
C LYS A 31 0.08 -2.64 -1.62
N THR A 32 -0.46 -3.84 -1.48
CA THR A 32 0.29 -5.02 -1.02
C THR A 32 1.44 -5.36 -1.96
N LYS A 33 1.24 -5.19 -3.29
CA LYS A 33 2.31 -5.42 -4.26
C LYS A 33 3.45 -4.41 -4.08
N LEU A 34 3.13 -3.11 -3.93
CA LEU A 34 4.10 -2.05 -3.68
C LEU A 34 4.85 -2.27 -2.34
N GLU A 35 4.14 -2.67 -1.28
CA GLU A 35 4.76 -3.00 0.02
C GLU A 35 5.74 -4.17 -0.13
N ARG A 36 5.36 -5.22 -0.85
CA ARG A 36 6.21 -6.39 -1.07
C ARG A 36 7.46 -6.04 -1.87
N GLU A 37 7.31 -5.24 -2.92
CA GLU A 37 8.43 -4.75 -3.73
C GLU A 37 9.37 -3.86 -2.90
N TYR A 38 8.81 -2.96 -2.09
CA TYR A 38 9.56 -2.09 -1.18
C TYR A 38 10.38 -2.90 -0.16
N PHE A 39 9.76 -3.84 0.56
CA PHE A 39 10.48 -4.67 1.53
C PHE A 39 11.51 -5.60 0.88
N SER A 40 11.22 -6.13 -0.30
CA SER A 40 12.19 -6.94 -1.04
C SER A 40 13.43 -6.14 -1.43
N LEU A 41 13.26 -4.87 -1.81
CA LEU A 41 14.39 -4.00 -2.11
C LEU A 41 15.15 -3.58 -0.86
N LEU A 42 14.46 -3.33 0.26
CA LEU A 42 15.09 -3.07 1.56
C LEU A 42 16.02 -4.24 1.98
N GLU A 43 15.56 -5.48 1.84
CA GLU A 43 16.39 -6.67 2.12
C GLU A 43 17.60 -6.79 1.18
N LYS A 44 17.41 -6.49 -0.11
CA LYS A 44 18.50 -6.45 -1.09
C LYS A 44 19.51 -5.34 -0.78
N TYR A 45 19.04 -4.17 -0.38
CA TYR A 45 19.89 -3.05 0.01
C TYR A 45 20.72 -3.41 1.24
N LYS A 46 20.11 -4.05 2.25
CA LYS A 46 20.82 -4.58 3.41
C LYS A 46 21.96 -5.54 3.04
N SER A 47 21.79 -6.31 1.97
CA SER A 47 22.76 -7.33 1.53
C SER A 47 23.87 -6.76 0.63
N ASN A 48 23.56 -5.79 -0.23
CA ASN A 48 24.47 -5.31 -1.28
C ASN A 48 24.91 -3.84 -1.16
N ASN A 49 24.31 -3.03 -0.27
CA ASN A 49 24.62 -1.60 -0.05
C ASN A 49 24.85 -0.79 -1.34
N SER A 50 24.11 -1.11 -2.41
CA SER A 50 24.25 -0.44 -3.70
C SER A 50 23.41 0.84 -3.74
N SER A 51 23.99 1.93 -4.25
CA SER A 51 23.28 3.22 -4.36
C SER A 51 22.12 3.18 -5.37
N GLU A 52 22.19 2.32 -6.38
CA GLU A 52 21.08 2.13 -7.33
C GLU A 52 19.83 1.57 -6.63
N ILE A 53 20.02 0.65 -5.68
CA ILE A 53 18.92 0.06 -4.91
C ILE A 53 18.34 1.11 -3.96
N LEU A 54 19.17 2.00 -3.39
CA LEU A 54 18.70 3.11 -2.56
C LEU A 54 17.74 4.04 -3.34
N ASP A 55 18.10 4.40 -4.57
CA ASP A 55 17.27 5.26 -5.40
C ASP A 55 15.95 4.60 -5.82
N GLU A 56 15.96 3.29 -6.08
CA GLU A 56 14.75 2.51 -6.32
C GLU A 56 13.84 2.45 -5.09
N ILE A 57 14.41 2.23 -3.89
CA ILE A 57 13.66 2.22 -2.63
C ILE A 57 13.06 3.60 -2.36
N ILE A 58 13.81 4.69 -2.56
CA ILE A 58 13.30 6.05 -2.39
C ILE A 58 12.14 6.33 -3.35
N THR A 59 12.27 5.93 -4.61
CA THR A 59 11.23 6.11 -5.62
C THR A 59 9.96 5.32 -5.26
N LEU A 60 10.09 4.11 -4.73
CA LEU A 60 8.97 3.30 -4.25
C LEU A 60 8.39 3.82 -2.94
N GLY A 61 9.21 4.31 -2.01
CA GLY A 61 8.77 4.95 -0.77
C GLY A 61 7.93 6.21 -1.03
N ILE A 62 8.34 7.05 -1.98
CA ILE A 62 7.56 8.22 -2.43
C ILE A 62 6.17 7.78 -2.92
N LYS A 63 6.09 6.69 -3.71
CA LYS A 63 4.82 6.16 -4.20
C LYS A 63 3.97 5.50 -3.11
N LEU A 64 4.60 4.77 -2.20
CA LEU A 64 3.93 4.01 -1.13
C LEU A 64 3.37 4.93 -0.05
N PHE A 65 4.18 5.88 0.43
CA PHE A 65 3.79 6.83 1.48
C PHE A 65 3.07 8.07 0.93
N LYS A 66 3.09 8.28 -0.40
CA LYS A 66 2.56 9.48 -1.07
C LYS A 66 3.17 10.77 -0.52
N ILE A 67 4.44 10.71 -0.15
CA ILE A 67 5.22 11.84 0.36
C ILE A 67 6.11 12.34 -0.79
N ASN A 68 5.93 13.60 -1.19
CA ASN A 68 6.75 14.24 -2.24
C ASN A 68 8.11 14.73 -1.74
N ASP A 69 8.35 14.66 -0.44
CA ASP A 69 9.61 15.05 0.19
C ASP A 69 10.57 13.85 0.24
N ARG A 70 11.64 13.93 -0.56
CA ARG A 70 12.64 12.88 -0.69
C ARG A 70 13.43 12.67 0.60
N GLU A 71 13.67 13.72 1.38
CA GLU A 71 14.43 13.60 2.64
C GLU A 71 13.59 12.92 3.72
N GLN A 72 12.30 13.23 3.81
CA GLN A 72 11.39 12.54 4.72
C GLN A 72 11.28 11.05 4.40
N VAL A 73 11.17 10.71 3.12
CA VAL A 73 11.12 9.31 2.69
C VAL A 73 12.44 8.60 3.00
N LYS A 74 13.58 9.27 2.83
CA LYS A 74 14.88 8.72 3.19
C LYS A 74 14.99 8.45 4.70
N ASN A 75 14.53 9.38 5.55
CA ASN A 75 14.51 9.17 6.99
C ASN A 75 13.61 7.99 7.40
N LEU A 76 12.45 7.84 6.77
CA LEU A 76 11.57 6.68 6.98
C LEU A 76 12.22 5.36 6.54
N ILE A 77 12.92 5.37 5.41
CA ILE A 77 13.69 4.21 4.94
C ILE A 77 14.81 3.86 5.91
N GLU A 78 15.53 4.86 6.43
CA GLU A 78 16.58 4.65 7.44
C GLU A 78 15.97 4.09 8.73
N GLU A 79 14.84 4.62 9.19
CA GLU A 79 14.09 4.04 10.33
C GLU A 79 13.64 2.60 10.07
N ASP A 80 13.11 2.31 8.88
CA ASP A 80 12.66 0.96 8.50
C ASP A 80 13.83 -0.02 8.40
N LEU A 81 14.97 0.41 7.86
CA LEU A 81 16.22 -0.36 7.86
C LEU A 81 16.70 -0.65 9.28
N THR A 82 16.59 0.33 10.19
CA THR A 82 16.96 0.18 11.60
C THR A 82 16.00 -0.78 12.31
N LYS A 83 14.69 -0.73 12.02
CA LYS A 83 13.67 -1.66 12.55
C LYS A 83 13.80 -3.07 11.96
N LEU A 84 14.27 -3.20 10.71
CA LEU A 84 14.60 -4.47 10.05
C LEU A 84 15.95 -5.05 10.50
N GLY A 85 16.68 -4.37 11.39
CA GLY A 85 17.97 -4.82 11.89
C GLY A 85 18.61 -3.92 12.94
N ALA A 86 18.09 -4.00 14.17
CA ALA A 86 18.90 -4.33 15.34
C ALA A 86 18.68 -5.83 15.65
#